data_AF-A0A3D1QBP2-F1
#
_entry.id   AF-A0A3D1QBP2-F1
#
_cell.length_a   1.000
_cell.length_b   1.000
_cell.length_c   1.000
_cell.angle_alpha   90.00
_cell.angle_beta   90.00
_cell.angle_gamma   90.00
#
_symmetry.space_group_name_H-M   'P 1'
#
loop_
_entity.id
_entity.type
_entity.pdbx_description
1 polymer ?
#
loop_
_entity_poly.entity_id
_entity_poly.type
_entity_poly.pdbx_seq_one_letter_code
_entity_poly.pdbx_strand_id
1 'polypeptide(L)'
;MKQSEPDKQAGKPEVPPRPKSRHAHGRGWRGGLGMPGEKARDVRGTLKRLADYLRPQRYRMLVVFMLAVASTLFAIVGPKVMGMAVTKLGEGVMLRYNHYVQLQQAVEQNLPAWYVEQLRGQPLPGFDFDYIARILLMLVGLYLLSSLFAFLMAYIMSSVAQETVFVMRNDVKDKLDRLPLGYFDRQTHGEILSRVTNDMDNIANTLQQSLTQLITSVVTLAGILVMMLSISPLMTLIAIVTLPLSAVVTAIVARYSQRFFAEQQKVLGELNGHVEEMYGGHKVVKVF
;
A
#
# COMPACT_ATOMS: atom_id res chain seq x y z
N MET A 1 62.27 -62.77 4.58
CA MET A 1 62.77 -61.93 3.47
C MET A 1 61.58 -61.50 2.63
N LYS A 2 61.46 -60.18 2.37
CA LYS A 2 60.39 -59.53 1.59
C LYS A 2 60.74 -59.57 0.08
N GLN A 3 59.74 -59.78 -0.78
CA GLN A 3 59.66 -59.37 -2.20
C GLN A 3 58.15 -59.36 -2.53
N SER A 4 57.47 -58.20 -2.61
CA SER A 4 57.39 -57.19 -3.69
C SER A 4 56.49 -57.59 -4.87
N GLU A 5 55.24 -57.11 -4.86
CA GLU A 5 54.44 -56.87 -6.07
C GLU A 5 53.72 -55.50 -5.96
N PRO A 6 53.58 -54.75 -7.07
CA PRO A 6 53.16 -53.35 -7.06
C PRO A 6 51.63 -53.17 -7.17
N ASP A 7 51.16 -52.18 -6.44
CA ASP A 7 49.77 -51.73 -6.34
C ASP A 7 49.31 -51.11 -7.68
N LYS A 8 48.36 -51.77 -8.38
CA LYS A 8 47.69 -51.22 -9.57
C LYS A 8 46.46 -50.42 -9.15
N GLN A 9 46.65 -49.13 -8.83
CA GLN A 9 45.55 -48.18 -8.77
C GLN A 9 45.21 -47.69 -10.20
N ALA A 10 44.20 -48.29 -10.81
CA ALA A 10 43.56 -47.73 -12.00
C ALA A 10 42.73 -46.51 -11.58
N GLY A 11 43.15 -45.32 -12.04
CA GLY A 11 42.45 -44.06 -11.81
C GLY A 11 41.02 -44.12 -12.36
N LYS A 12 40.04 -43.88 -11.49
CA LYS A 12 38.67 -43.57 -11.93
C LYS A 12 38.69 -42.17 -12.55
N PRO A 13 38.06 -41.93 -13.71
CA PRO A 13 37.96 -40.59 -14.26
C PRO A 13 37.13 -39.71 -13.33
N GLU A 14 37.74 -38.64 -12.81
CA GLU A 14 37.03 -37.58 -12.08
C GLU A 14 36.04 -36.90 -13.03
N VAL A 15 34.76 -37.10 -12.76
CA VAL A 15 33.69 -36.36 -13.41
C VAL A 15 33.76 -34.92 -12.88
N PRO A 16 33.97 -33.89 -13.72
CA PRO A 16 34.02 -32.53 -13.24
C PRO A 16 32.68 -32.14 -12.59
N PRO A 17 32.69 -31.34 -11.51
CA PRO A 17 31.46 -30.93 -10.85
C PRO A 17 30.57 -30.18 -11.83
N ARG A 18 29.33 -30.66 -12.00
CA ARG A 18 28.34 -29.99 -12.85
C ARG A 18 28.15 -28.55 -12.38
N PRO A 19 28.06 -27.56 -13.29
CA PRO A 19 27.75 -26.20 -12.91
C PRO A 19 26.41 -26.20 -12.19
N LYS A 20 26.37 -25.60 -10.98
CA LYS A 20 25.12 -25.35 -10.26
C LYS A 20 24.21 -24.58 -11.21
N SER A 21 23.13 -25.22 -11.68
CA SER A 21 22.09 -24.54 -12.43
C SER A 21 21.58 -23.42 -11.52
N ARG A 22 21.90 -22.18 -11.87
CA ARG A 22 21.20 -21.03 -11.32
C ARG A 22 19.74 -21.23 -11.71
N HIS A 23 18.91 -21.50 -10.71
CA HIS A 23 17.47 -21.68 -10.83
C HIS A 23 16.91 -20.66 -11.83
N ALA A 24 16.39 -21.16 -12.94
CA ALA A 24 15.57 -20.36 -13.82
C ALA A 24 14.38 -19.87 -13.00
N HIS A 25 14.26 -18.56 -12.83
CA HIS A 25 13.11 -17.95 -12.19
C HIS A 25 11.85 -18.23 -13.02
N GLY A 26 11.14 -19.29 -12.67
CA GLY A 26 9.71 -19.39 -12.97
C GLY A 26 9.01 -18.25 -12.23
N ARG A 27 8.52 -17.26 -12.99
CA ARG A 27 7.61 -16.23 -12.49
C ARG A 27 6.30 -16.89 -12.08
N GLY A 28 6.24 -17.34 -10.83
CA GLY A 28 5.00 -17.62 -10.13
C GLY A 28 4.47 -16.32 -9.56
N TRP A 29 3.51 -15.71 -10.26
CA TRP A 29 2.67 -14.66 -9.71
C TRP A 29 1.73 -15.33 -8.69
N ARG A 30 2.21 -15.50 -7.45
CA ARG A 30 1.40 -15.91 -6.30
C ARG A 30 1.83 -15.07 -5.12
N GLY A 31 1.00 -14.08 -4.80
CA GLY A 31 1.04 -13.38 -3.52
C GLY A 31 0.82 -14.39 -2.40
N GLY A 32 1.92 -14.80 -1.77
CA GLY A 32 1.94 -15.59 -0.56
C GLY A 32 2.76 -14.83 0.47
N LEU A 33 2.15 -14.55 1.63
CA LEU A 33 2.84 -14.04 2.80
C LEU A 33 4.15 -14.81 3.01
N GLY A 34 5.29 -14.11 3.00
CA GLY A 34 6.46 -14.56 3.74
C GLY A 34 7.64 -15.16 2.97
N MET A 35 7.85 -14.87 1.68
CA MET A 35 9.23 -14.95 1.18
C MET A 35 10.03 -13.78 1.77
N PRO A 36 11.12 -14.01 2.53
CA PRO A 36 12.00 -12.94 2.92
C PRO A 36 12.64 -12.38 1.65
N GLY A 37 12.13 -11.23 1.20
CA GLY A 37 12.73 -10.50 0.09
C GLY A 37 14.23 -10.31 0.36
N GLU A 38 15.05 -10.50 -0.68
CA GLU A 38 16.49 -10.30 -0.55
C GLU A 38 16.76 -8.92 0.07
N LYS A 39 17.50 -8.90 1.19
CA LYS A 39 17.81 -7.65 1.88
C LYS A 39 18.59 -6.74 0.94
N ALA A 40 18.11 -5.51 0.78
CA ALA A 40 18.80 -4.50 -0.02
C ALA A 40 20.22 -4.29 0.51
N ARG A 41 21.23 -4.48 -0.37
CA ARG A 41 22.66 -4.43 -0.01
C ARG A 41 23.14 -3.02 0.35
N ASP A 42 22.54 -1.97 -0.24
CA ASP A 42 22.85 -0.56 0.05
C ASP A 42 21.64 0.37 -0.22
N VAL A 43 20.77 0.51 0.79
CA VAL A 43 19.58 1.37 0.69
C VAL A 43 19.95 2.86 0.66
N ARG A 44 20.89 3.28 1.51
CA ARG A 44 21.25 4.70 1.67
C ARG A 44 21.94 5.25 0.42
N GLY A 45 22.88 4.50 -0.16
CA GLY A 45 23.55 4.90 -1.40
C GLY A 45 22.59 4.99 -2.59
N THR A 46 21.66 4.04 -2.70
CA THR A 46 20.63 4.03 -3.75
C THR A 46 19.71 5.25 -3.66
N LEU A 47 19.24 5.59 -2.46
CA LEU A 47 18.41 6.78 -2.23
C LEU A 47 19.17 8.07 -2.58
N LYS A 48 20.46 8.17 -2.23
CA LYS A 48 21.27 9.34 -2.57
C LYS A 48 21.41 9.51 -4.08
N ARG A 49 21.70 8.43 -4.81
CA ARG A 49 21.79 8.47 -6.29
C ARG A 49 20.47 8.87 -6.93
N LEU A 50 19.36 8.31 -6.44
CA LEU A 50 18.03 8.68 -6.94
C LEU A 50 17.72 10.17 -6.67
N ALA A 51 18.11 10.68 -5.50
CA ALA A 51 17.96 12.09 -5.18
C ALA A 51 18.80 12.99 -6.12
N ASP A 52 20.00 12.54 -6.54
CA ASP A 52 20.82 13.24 -7.52
C ASP A 52 20.13 13.31 -8.90
N TYR A 53 19.48 12.22 -9.34
CA TYR A 53 18.68 12.21 -10.57
C TYR A 53 17.42 13.08 -10.50
N LEU A 54 16.81 13.21 -9.32
CA LEU A 54 15.64 14.08 -9.11
C LEU A 54 15.99 15.55 -8.89
N ARG A 55 17.26 15.86 -8.59
CA ARG A 55 17.73 17.22 -8.30
C ARG A 55 17.37 18.26 -9.39
N PRO A 56 17.46 17.97 -10.70
CA PRO A 56 17.02 18.90 -11.75
C PRO A 56 15.53 19.27 -11.63
N GLN A 57 14.72 18.38 -11.06
CA GLN A 57 13.27 18.53 -10.96
C GLN A 57 12.78 18.98 -9.57
N ARG A 58 13.69 19.48 -8.71
CA ARG A 58 13.41 19.92 -7.34
C ARG A 58 12.22 20.88 -7.20
N TYR A 59 11.99 21.76 -8.17
CA TYR A 59 10.85 22.70 -8.14
C TYR A 59 9.53 21.99 -8.41
N ARG A 60 9.49 21.04 -9.35
CA ARG A 60 8.32 20.20 -9.59
C ARG A 60 8.01 19.33 -8.37
N MET A 61 9.04 18.81 -7.70
CA MET A 61 8.89 18.07 -6.44
C MET A 61 8.27 18.94 -5.34
N LEU A 62 8.68 20.20 -5.22
CA LEU A 62 8.08 21.15 -4.27
C LEU A 62 6.61 21.41 -4.60
N VAL A 63 6.28 21.62 -5.88
CA VAL A 63 4.89 21.80 -6.32
C VAL A 63 4.04 20.56 -6.02
N VAL A 64 4.56 19.36 -6.30
CA VAL A 64 3.91 18.09 -5.95
C VAL A 64 3.64 18.02 -4.44
N PHE A 65 4.61 18.36 -3.61
CA PHE A 65 4.43 18.39 -2.15
C PHE A 65 3.33 19.37 -1.73
N MET A 66 3.32 20.59 -2.27
CA MET A 66 2.29 21.59 -1.95
C MET A 66 0.89 21.14 -2.40
N LEU A 67 0.77 20.53 -3.59
CA LEU A 67 -0.49 19.97 -4.09
C LEU A 67 -0.97 18.77 -3.26
N ALA A 68 -0.03 17.93 -2.80
CA ALA A 68 -0.33 16.84 -1.87
C ALA A 68 -0.92 17.40 -0.57
N VAL A 69 -0.29 18.44 -0.01
CA VAL A 69 -0.79 19.10 1.20
C VAL A 69 -2.17 19.72 0.99
N ALA A 70 -2.36 20.46 -0.09
CA ALA A 70 -3.65 21.08 -0.38
C ALA A 70 -4.76 20.03 -0.54
N SER A 71 -4.55 19.02 -1.40
CA SER A 71 -5.53 17.95 -1.63
C SER A 71 -5.90 17.21 -0.35
N THR A 72 -4.91 16.77 0.42
CA THR A 72 -5.13 16.04 1.67
C THR A 72 -5.86 16.90 2.72
N LEU A 73 -5.51 18.17 2.88
CA LEU A 73 -6.21 19.06 3.81
C LEU A 73 -7.68 19.23 3.44
N PHE A 74 -8.02 19.44 2.16
CA PHE A 74 -9.41 19.48 1.74
C PHE A 74 -10.12 18.17 2.04
N ALA A 75 -9.54 17.02 1.68
CA ALA A 75 -10.12 15.71 1.99
C ALA A 75 -10.39 15.49 3.49
N ILE A 76 -9.48 15.93 4.36
CA ILE A 76 -9.58 15.74 5.83
C ILE A 76 -10.62 16.68 6.46
N VAL A 77 -10.88 17.85 5.88
CA VAL A 77 -11.92 18.77 6.37
C VAL A 77 -13.33 18.22 6.12
N GLY A 78 -13.50 17.38 5.09
CA GLY A 78 -14.79 16.77 4.71
C GLY A 78 -15.55 16.12 5.87
N PRO A 79 -14.98 15.16 6.61
CA PRO A 79 -15.64 14.54 7.76
C PRO A 79 -16.14 15.52 8.84
N LYS A 80 -15.40 16.60 9.11
CA LYS A 80 -15.82 17.64 10.07
C LYS A 80 -17.05 18.39 9.55
N VAL A 81 -17.05 18.74 8.27
CA VAL A 81 -18.18 19.42 7.60
C VAL A 81 -19.40 18.50 7.52
N MET A 82 -19.21 17.22 7.20
CA MET A 82 -20.25 16.20 7.21
C MET A 82 -20.86 16.03 8.61
N GLY A 83 -20.04 16.10 9.66
CA GLY A 83 -20.50 16.06 11.05
C GLY A 83 -21.60 17.09 11.33
N MET A 84 -21.50 18.30 10.77
CA MET A 84 -22.53 19.35 10.95
C MET A 84 -23.88 18.96 10.33
N ALA A 85 -23.89 18.29 9.18
CA ALA A 85 -25.13 17.79 8.58
C ALA A 85 -25.74 16.66 9.41
N VAL A 86 -24.91 15.73 9.91
CA VAL A 86 -25.36 14.64 10.78
C VAL A 86 -25.93 15.20 12.08
N THR A 87 -25.29 16.21 12.69
CA THR A 87 -25.82 16.89 13.88
C THR A 87 -27.17 17.52 13.62
N LYS A 88 -27.35 18.25 12.51
CA LYS A 88 -28.65 18.86 12.18
C LYS A 88 -29.75 17.85 11.86
N LEU A 89 -29.41 16.76 11.18
CA LEU A 89 -30.33 15.64 11.01
C LEU A 89 -30.71 15.03 12.37
N GLY A 90 -29.74 14.80 13.25
CA GLY A 90 -29.95 14.29 14.59
C GLY A 90 -30.85 15.20 15.43
N GLU A 91 -30.63 16.51 15.40
CA GLU A 91 -31.48 17.52 16.04
C GLU A 91 -32.94 17.41 15.54
N GLY A 92 -33.15 17.31 14.23
CA GLY A 92 -34.49 17.16 13.65
C GLY A 92 -35.20 15.87 14.09
N VAL A 93 -34.47 14.75 14.16
CA VAL A 93 -35.00 13.49 14.70
C VAL A 93 -35.36 13.64 16.17
N MET A 94 -34.48 14.24 16.97
CA MET A 94 -34.70 14.41 18.41
C MET A 94 -35.90 15.30 18.69
N LEU A 95 -36.10 16.38 17.92
CA LEU A 95 -37.26 17.26 18.05
C LEU A 95 -38.57 16.50 17.77
N ARG A 96 -38.60 15.66 16.73
CA ARG A 96 -39.76 14.80 16.45
C ARG A 96 -39.99 13.77 17.55
N TYR A 97 -38.92 13.11 18.01
CA TYR A 97 -38.99 12.15 19.10
C TYR A 97 -39.60 12.77 20.37
N ASN A 98 -39.10 13.94 20.78
CA ASN A 98 -39.61 14.65 21.95
C ASN A 98 -41.08 15.03 21.80
N HIS A 99 -41.52 15.41 20.60
CA HIS A 99 -42.92 15.70 20.32
C HIS A 99 -43.81 14.45 20.50
N TYR A 100 -43.39 13.29 19.98
CA TYR A 100 -44.13 12.03 20.18
C TYR A 100 -44.19 11.61 21.65
N VAL A 101 -43.08 11.74 22.38
CA VAL A 101 -43.03 11.44 23.82
C VAL A 101 -43.94 12.38 24.61
N GLN A 102 -43.96 13.67 24.28
CA GLN A 102 -44.85 14.64 24.93
C GLN A 102 -46.33 14.30 24.72
N LEU A 103 -46.71 13.86 23.52
CA LEU A 103 -48.05 13.39 23.20
C LEU A 103 -48.43 12.15 24.01
N GLN A 104 -47.53 11.16 24.06
CA GLN A 104 -47.76 9.93 24.82
C GLN A 104 -47.92 10.23 26.31
N GLN A 105 -47.04 11.06 26.87
CA GLN A 105 -47.10 11.46 28.27
C GLN A 105 -48.39 12.23 28.60
N ALA A 106 -48.88 13.06 27.69
CA ALA A 106 -50.14 13.78 27.86
C ALA A 106 -51.34 12.82 27.91
N VAL A 107 -51.33 11.77 27.10
CA VAL A 107 -52.36 10.71 27.10
C VAL A 107 -52.27 9.85 28.37
N GLU A 108 -51.08 9.44 28.77
CA GLU A 108 -50.86 8.62 29.99
C GLU A 108 -51.26 9.34 31.27
N GLN A 109 -51.01 10.65 31.36
CA GLN A 109 -51.40 11.48 32.50
C GLN A 109 -52.88 11.89 32.48
N ASN A 110 -53.65 11.37 31.51
CA ASN A 110 -55.07 11.66 31.33
C ASN A 110 -55.37 13.17 31.30
N LEU A 111 -54.49 13.95 30.66
CA LEU A 111 -54.67 15.39 30.50
C LEU A 111 -55.94 15.68 29.68
N PRO A 112 -56.56 16.87 29.84
CA PRO A 112 -57.79 17.21 29.15
C PRO A 112 -57.70 17.01 27.63
N ALA A 113 -58.78 16.51 27.01
CA ALA A 113 -58.81 16.18 25.58
C ALA A 113 -58.39 17.36 24.67
N TRP A 114 -58.77 18.58 25.02
CA TRP A 114 -58.39 19.79 24.28
C TRP A 114 -56.86 20.01 24.24
N TYR A 115 -56.13 19.60 25.28
CA TYR A 115 -54.67 19.75 25.35
C TYR A 115 -53.98 18.73 24.45
N VAL A 116 -54.46 17.47 24.46
CA VAL A 116 -53.95 16.42 23.57
C VAL A 116 -54.26 16.73 22.11
N GLU A 117 -55.45 17.23 21.81
CA GLU A 117 -55.85 17.66 20.47
C GLU A 117 -54.96 18.80 19.96
N GLN A 118 -54.66 19.78 20.84
CA GLN A 118 -53.77 20.89 20.53
C GLN A 118 -52.35 20.41 20.22
N LEU A 119 -51.80 19.48 21.00
CA LEU A 119 -50.47 18.91 20.73
C LEU A 119 -50.46 18.12 19.41
N ARG A 120 -51.52 17.35 19.11
CA ARG A 120 -51.63 16.60 17.83
C ARG A 120 -51.74 17.53 16.63
N GLY A 121 -52.38 18.68 16.81
CA GLY A 121 -52.55 19.69 15.77
C GLY A 121 -51.29 20.52 15.49
N GLN A 122 -50.26 20.44 16.34
CA GLN A 122 -49.01 21.15 16.06
C GLN A 122 -48.26 20.48 14.89
N PRO A 123 -47.75 21.27 13.94
CA PRO A 123 -46.95 20.72 12.85
C PRO A 123 -45.69 20.06 13.42
N LEU A 124 -45.40 18.84 12.95
CA LEU A 124 -44.18 18.13 13.33
C LEU A 124 -42.95 19.00 13.00
N PRO A 125 -41.95 19.05 13.89
CA PRO A 125 -40.68 19.71 13.60
C PRO A 125 -40.11 19.22 12.25
N GLY A 126 -39.93 20.15 11.33
CA GLY A 126 -39.37 19.89 10.01
C GLY A 126 -37.86 19.66 10.07
N PHE A 127 -37.32 18.95 9.08
CA PHE A 127 -35.87 18.95 8.85
C PHE A 127 -35.49 20.19 8.05
N ASP A 128 -34.37 20.82 8.41
CA ASP A 128 -33.80 21.91 7.63
C ASP A 128 -33.04 21.37 6.41
N PHE A 129 -33.80 20.98 5.39
CA PHE A 129 -33.25 20.41 4.16
C PHE A 129 -32.41 21.41 3.37
N ASP A 130 -32.69 22.71 3.49
CA ASP A 130 -31.92 23.77 2.83
C ASP A 130 -30.51 23.88 3.42
N TYR A 131 -30.40 23.87 4.74
CA TYR A 131 -29.11 23.86 5.43
C TYR A 131 -28.30 22.61 5.08
N ILE A 132 -28.95 21.44 5.10
CA ILE A 132 -28.30 20.17 4.76
C ILE A 132 -27.84 20.18 3.29
N ALA A 133 -28.66 20.65 2.36
CA ALA A 133 -28.31 20.76 0.94
C ALA A 133 -27.10 21.68 0.73
N ARG A 134 -27.02 22.82 1.44
CA ARG A 134 -25.85 23.71 1.39
C ARG A 134 -24.57 23.03 1.89
N ILE A 135 -24.65 22.24 2.97
CA ILE A 135 -23.50 21.45 3.44
C ILE A 135 -23.08 20.40 2.41
N LEU A 136 -24.05 19.68 1.83
CA LEU A 136 -23.75 18.67 0.83
C LEU A 136 -23.11 19.28 -0.42
N LEU A 137 -23.60 20.43 -0.89
CA LEU A 137 -22.97 21.17 -1.99
C LEU A 137 -21.55 21.65 -1.64
N MET A 138 -21.33 22.13 -0.42
CA MET A 138 -19.99 22.47 0.06
C MET A 138 -19.05 21.24 0.07
N LEU A 139 -19.54 20.08 0.51
CA LEU A 139 -18.77 18.83 0.50
C LEU A 139 -18.40 18.39 -0.92
N VAL A 140 -19.35 18.48 -1.86
CA VAL A 140 -19.09 18.19 -3.27
C VAL A 140 -17.99 19.13 -3.80
N GLY A 141 -18.12 20.44 -3.57
CA GLY A 141 -17.10 21.41 -3.99
C GLY A 141 -15.72 21.14 -3.39
N LEU A 142 -15.67 20.81 -2.10
CA LEU A 142 -14.44 20.50 -1.38
C LEU A 142 -13.78 19.20 -1.90
N TYR A 143 -14.54 18.15 -2.17
CA TYR A 143 -13.99 16.92 -2.74
C TYR A 143 -13.59 17.06 -4.21
N LEU A 144 -14.30 17.86 -5.00
CA LEU A 144 -13.89 18.21 -6.36
C LEU A 144 -12.57 18.96 -6.37
N LEU A 145 -12.39 19.94 -5.47
CA LEU A 145 -11.15 20.70 -5.35
C LEU A 145 -9.99 19.81 -4.85
N SER A 146 -10.25 18.95 -3.87
CA SER A 146 -9.31 17.93 -3.41
C SER A 146 -8.87 17.03 -4.57
N SER A 147 -9.83 16.51 -5.34
CA SER A 147 -9.58 15.64 -6.50
C SER A 147 -8.78 16.36 -7.59
N LEU A 148 -9.09 17.63 -7.86
CA LEU A 148 -8.34 18.45 -8.81
C LEU A 148 -6.86 18.58 -8.42
N PHE A 149 -6.57 18.93 -7.16
CA PHE A 149 -5.19 19.02 -6.69
C PHE A 149 -4.48 17.66 -6.69
N ALA A 150 -5.17 16.58 -6.32
CA ALA A 150 -4.62 15.23 -6.37
C ALA A 150 -4.30 14.81 -7.82
N PHE A 151 -5.17 15.15 -8.77
CA PHE A 151 -4.96 14.91 -10.19
C PHE A 151 -3.75 15.69 -10.72
N LEU A 152 -3.67 16.99 -10.43
CA LEU A 152 -2.54 17.83 -10.84
C LEU A 152 -1.21 17.33 -10.25
N MET A 153 -1.23 16.93 -8.98
CA MET A 153 -0.09 16.30 -8.31
C MET A 153 0.35 15.02 -9.04
N ALA A 154 -0.59 14.11 -9.31
CA ALA A 154 -0.31 12.83 -9.97
C ALA A 154 0.21 13.02 -11.40
N TYR A 155 -0.35 13.99 -12.13
CA TYR A 155 0.10 14.35 -13.47
C TYR A 155 1.55 14.85 -13.46
N ILE A 156 1.88 15.81 -12.59
CA ILE A 156 3.24 16.36 -12.49
C ILE A 156 4.23 15.28 -12.03
N MET A 157 3.85 14.44 -11.05
CA MET A 157 4.72 13.38 -10.56
C MET A 157 4.96 12.29 -11.62
N SER A 158 3.96 12.00 -12.46
CA SER A 158 4.12 11.12 -13.63
C SER A 158 5.17 11.66 -14.60
N SER A 159 5.09 12.95 -14.94
CA SER A 159 6.09 13.58 -15.80
C SER A 159 7.50 13.54 -15.18
N VAL A 160 7.60 13.82 -13.89
CA VAL A 160 8.87 13.76 -13.12
C VAL A 160 9.49 12.36 -13.19
N ALA A 161 8.70 11.32 -12.91
CA ALA A 161 9.15 9.93 -12.94
C ALA A 161 9.63 9.50 -14.33
N GLN A 162 8.85 9.80 -15.37
CA GLN A 162 9.18 9.41 -16.75
C GLN A 162 10.42 10.12 -17.29
N GLU A 163 10.55 11.42 -17.06
CA GLU A 163 11.71 12.18 -17.49
C GLU A 163 12.99 11.73 -16.74
N THR A 164 12.87 11.41 -15.45
CA THR A 164 13.98 10.83 -14.67
C THR A 164 14.41 9.48 -15.23
N VAL A 165 13.46 8.59 -15.54
CA VAL A 165 13.75 7.28 -16.16
C VAL A 165 14.32 7.41 -17.57
N PHE A 166 13.88 8.39 -18.34
CA PHE A 166 14.46 8.68 -19.65
C PHE A 166 15.95 9.01 -19.56
N VAL A 167 16.34 9.87 -18.61
CA VAL A 167 17.77 10.18 -18.36
C VAL A 167 18.53 8.93 -17.93
N MET A 168 18.00 8.16 -16.97
CA MET A 168 18.64 6.92 -16.52
C MET A 168 18.82 5.90 -17.66
N ARG A 169 17.85 5.78 -18.58
CA ARG A 169 17.95 4.90 -19.75
C ARG A 169 19.07 5.34 -20.69
N ASN A 170 19.24 6.65 -20.91
CA ASN A 170 20.36 7.17 -21.71
C ASN A 170 21.71 6.91 -21.04
N ASP A 171 21.83 7.14 -19.73
CA ASP A 171 23.06 6.87 -18.99
C ASP A 171 23.45 5.39 -19.00
N VAL A 172 22.45 4.50 -18.91
CA VAL A 172 22.68 3.05 -19.04
C VAL A 172 23.08 2.67 -20.45
N LYS A 173 22.45 3.23 -21.48
CA LYS A 173 22.83 3.01 -22.88
C LYS A 173 24.29 3.43 -23.12
N ASP A 174 24.63 4.66 -22.76
CA ASP A 174 25.99 5.20 -22.92
C ASP A 174 27.03 4.37 -22.17
N LYS A 175 26.64 3.76 -21.03
CA LYS A 175 27.50 2.85 -20.30
C LYS A 175 27.66 1.51 -21.03
N LEU A 176 26.58 0.93 -21.53
CA LEU A 176 26.60 -0.35 -22.26
C LEU A 176 27.49 -0.26 -23.51
N ASP A 177 27.45 0.86 -24.24
CA ASP A 177 28.25 1.08 -25.46
C ASP A 177 29.77 1.11 -25.20
N ARG A 178 30.20 1.34 -23.95
CA ARG A 178 31.61 1.44 -23.56
C ARG A 178 32.15 0.22 -22.83
N LEU A 179 31.33 -0.80 -22.59
CA LEU A 179 31.75 -2.00 -21.86
C LEU A 179 32.50 -2.97 -22.78
N PRO A 180 33.58 -3.61 -22.28
CA PRO A 180 34.32 -4.59 -23.07
C PRO A 180 33.48 -5.85 -23.33
N LEU A 181 33.75 -6.56 -24.42
CA LEU A 181 33.02 -7.77 -24.83
C LEU A 181 32.91 -8.81 -23.70
N GLY A 182 33.98 -8.97 -22.90
CA GLY A 182 33.99 -9.91 -21.77
C GLY A 182 33.00 -9.60 -20.63
N TYR A 183 32.38 -8.41 -20.60
CA TYR A 183 31.24 -8.15 -19.72
C TYR A 183 29.98 -8.87 -20.21
N PHE A 184 29.74 -8.86 -21.52
CA PHE A 184 28.58 -9.47 -22.16
C PHE A 184 28.66 -11.00 -22.15
N ASP A 185 29.87 -11.58 -22.17
CA ASP A 185 30.05 -13.05 -22.08
C ASP A 185 29.68 -13.62 -20.69
N ARG A 186 29.63 -12.77 -19.65
CA ARG A 186 29.33 -13.19 -18.26
C ARG A 186 27.86 -13.05 -17.89
N GLN A 187 27.04 -12.39 -18.72
CA GLN A 187 25.66 -12.08 -18.43
C GLN A 187 24.75 -12.57 -19.56
N THR A 188 23.56 -13.04 -19.22
CA THR A 188 22.59 -13.39 -20.27
C THR A 188 22.03 -12.13 -20.92
N HIS A 189 21.74 -12.19 -22.22
CA HIS A 189 21.11 -11.07 -22.93
C HIS A 189 19.79 -10.62 -22.25
N GLY A 190 19.00 -11.58 -21.76
CA GLY A 190 17.75 -11.32 -21.04
C GLY A 190 17.94 -10.59 -19.71
N GLU A 191 19.04 -10.83 -18.99
CA GLU A 191 19.35 -10.12 -17.76
C GLU A 191 19.67 -8.64 -18.00
N ILE A 192 20.41 -8.33 -19.08
CA ILE A 192 20.70 -6.95 -19.47
C ILE A 192 19.40 -6.25 -19.88
N LEU A 193 18.60 -6.87 -20.75
CA LEU A 193 17.33 -6.31 -21.19
C LEU A 193 16.39 -6.05 -20.01
N SER A 194 16.26 -7.00 -19.09
CA SER A 194 15.40 -6.85 -17.90
C SER A 194 15.84 -5.69 -17.00
N ARG A 195 17.15 -5.46 -16.83
CA ARG A 195 17.66 -4.32 -16.05
C ARG A 195 17.37 -2.98 -16.73
N VAL A 196 17.41 -2.94 -18.06
CA VAL A 196 17.14 -1.72 -18.84
C VAL A 196 15.63 -1.44 -18.96
N THR A 197 14.80 -2.46 -18.97
CA THR A 197 13.34 -2.31 -19.10
C THR A 197 12.66 -2.38 -17.73
N ASN A 198 12.60 -3.57 -17.13
CA ASN A 198 11.85 -3.83 -15.91
C ASN A 198 12.36 -3.04 -14.70
N ASP A 199 13.68 -2.95 -14.47
CA ASP A 199 14.17 -2.19 -13.30
C ASP A 199 13.92 -0.69 -13.46
N MET A 200 14.03 -0.17 -14.69
CA MET A 200 13.68 1.22 -15.01
C MET A 200 12.20 1.50 -14.79
N ASP A 201 11.32 0.59 -15.21
CA ASP A 201 9.88 0.71 -14.99
C ASP A 201 9.53 0.59 -13.50
N ASN A 202 10.23 -0.27 -12.75
CA ASN A 202 10.10 -0.35 -11.29
C ASN A 202 10.52 0.97 -10.62
N ILE A 203 11.55 1.64 -11.11
CA ILE A 203 11.94 2.97 -10.62
C ILE A 203 10.87 4.01 -10.96
N ALA A 204 10.32 4.02 -12.19
CA ALA A 204 9.21 4.90 -12.56
C ALA A 204 8.01 4.72 -11.61
N ASN A 205 7.59 3.48 -11.39
CA ASN A 205 6.47 3.16 -10.49
C ASN A 205 6.78 3.56 -9.04
N THR A 206 8.01 3.38 -8.58
CA THR A 206 8.42 3.78 -7.23
C THR A 206 8.36 5.30 -7.06
N LEU A 207 8.85 6.06 -8.04
CA LEU A 207 8.78 7.52 -8.04
C LEU A 207 7.32 7.99 -8.14
N GLN A 208 6.51 7.42 -9.01
CA GLN A 208 5.15 7.89 -9.26
C GLN A 208 4.18 7.49 -8.14
N GLN A 209 4.21 6.24 -7.69
CA GLN A 209 3.24 5.72 -6.73
C GLN A 209 3.78 5.78 -5.30
N SER A 210 4.90 5.11 -5.03
CA SER A 210 5.40 4.96 -3.65
C SER A 210 5.82 6.27 -3.02
N LEU A 211 6.51 7.14 -3.76
CA LEU A 211 6.93 8.44 -3.24
C LEU A 211 5.74 9.37 -3.02
N THR A 212 4.79 9.42 -3.95
CA THR A 212 3.53 10.15 -3.78
C THR A 212 2.76 9.65 -2.58
N GLN A 213 2.62 8.32 -2.45
CA GLN A 213 1.94 7.68 -1.31
C GLN A 213 2.64 8.01 0.01
N LEU A 214 3.97 8.04 0.04
CA LEU A 214 4.72 8.43 1.24
C LEU A 214 4.38 9.87 1.64
N ILE A 215 4.46 10.81 0.68
CA ILE A 215 4.13 12.22 0.92
C ILE A 215 2.70 12.35 1.43
N THR A 216 1.71 11.77 0.72
CA THR A 216 0.31 11.85 1.11
C THR A 216 0.05 11.17 2.45
N SER A 217 0.69 10.03 2.75
CA SER A 217 0.53 9.34 4.03
C SER A 217 1.05 10.15 5.20
N VAL A 218 2.21 10.79 5.06
CA VAL A 218 2.77 11.66 6.10
C VAL A 218 1.87 12.86 6.34
N VAL A 219 1.42 13.52 5.28
CA VAL A 219 0.52 14.68 5.42
C VAL A 219 -0.84 14.25 5.96
N THR A 220 -1.38 13.11 5.53
CA THR A 220 -2.66 12.59 6.02
C THR A 220 -2.58 12.23 7.49
N LEU A 221 -1.52 11.54 7.91
CA LEU A 221 -1.28 11.21 9.31
C LEU A 221 -1.20 12.48 10.17
N ALA A 222 -0.37 13.45 9.76
CA ALA A 222 -0.22 14.71 10.48
C ALA A 222 -1.53 15.52 10.49
N GLY A 223 -2.19 15.63 9.34
CA GLY A 223 -3.42 16.40 9.16
C GLY A 223 -4.59 15.81 9.96
N ILE A 224 -4.76 14.49 9.96
CA ILE A 224 -5.77 13.81 10.78
C ILE A 224 -5.47 14.02 12.26
N LEU A 225 -4.23 13.84 12.71
CA LEU A 225 -3.87 14.06 14.11
C LEU A 225 -4.16 15.50 14.57
N VAL A 226 -3.77 16.50 13.77
CA VAL A 226 -4.04 17.92 14.05
C VAL A 226 -5.55 18.18 14.11
N MET A 227 -6.31 17.64 13.16
CA MET A 227 -7.76 17.81 13.11
C MET A 227 -8.48 17.09 14.26
N MET A 228 -8.05 15.89 14.65
CA MET A 228 -8.57 15.17 15.80
C MET A 228 -8.31 15.93 17.10
N LEU A 229 -7.07 16.40 17.32
CA LEU A 229 -6.72 17.22 18.50
C LEU A 229 -7.53 18.51 18.55
N SER A 230 -7.83 19.11 17.39
CA SER A 230 -8.65 20.33 17.30
C SER A 230 -10.13 20.09 17.60
N ILE A 231 -10.65 18.87 17.38
CA ILE A 231 -12.05 18.51 17.68
C ILE A 231 -12.20 18.07 19.14
N SER A 232 -11.41 17.09 19.58
CA SER A 232 -11.43 16.58 20.95
C SER A 232 -10.10 15.93 21.33
N PRO A 233 -9.30 16.56 22.20
CA PRO A 233 -8.04 15.99 22.69
C PRO A 233 -8.24 14.66 23.42
N LEU A 234 -9.35 14.49 24.14
CA LEU A 234 -9.64 13.29 24.93
C LEU A 234 -9.89 12.08 24.02
N MET A 235 -10.78 12.22 23.02
CA MET A 235 -11.05 11.15 22.07
C MET A 235 -9.79 10.78 21.26
N THR A 236 -8.95 11.79 20.98
CA THR A 236 -7.67 11.59 20.31
C THR A 236 -6.71 10.77 21.16
N LEU A 237 -6.58 11.07 22.45
CA LEU A 237 -5.73 10.30 23.36
C LEU A 237 -6.17 8.83 23.45
N ILE A 238 -7.48 8.58 23.55
CA ILE A 238 -8.03 7.21 23.55
C ILE A 238 -7.66 6.49 22.25
N ALA A 239 -7.81 7.13 21.09
CA ALA A 239 -7.45 6.55 19.80
C ALA A 239 -5.94 6.26 19.69
N ILE A 240 -5.09 7.21 20.12
CA ILE A 240 -3.63 7.08 20.12
C ILE A 240 -3.18 5.93 21.02
N VAL A 241 -3.84 5.67 22.15
CA VAL A 241 -3.52 4.54 23.04
C VAL A 241 -4.03 3.21 22.47
N THR A 242 -5.16 3.22 21.76
CA THR A 242 -5.73 2.02 21.14
C THR A 242 -4.85 1.48 20.01
N LEU A 243 -4.25 2.36 19.19
CA LEU A 243 -3.37 1.97 18.08
C LEU A 243 -2.17 1.07 18.48
N PRO A 244 -1.30 1.43 19.45
CA PRO A 244 -0.19 0.59 19.88
C PRO A 244 -0.68 -0.69 20.55
N LEU A 245 -1.79 -0.65 21.29
CA LEU A 245 -2.38 -1.86 21.87
C LEU A 245 -2.78 -2.85 20.77
N SER A 246 -3.49 -2.38 19.74
CA SER A 246 -3.83 -3.19 18.57
C SER A 246 -2.57 -3.68 17.84
N ALA A 247 -1.56 -2.84 17.67
CA ALA A 247 -0.31 -3.21 17.01
C ALA A 247 0.44 -4.32 17.77
N VAL A 248 0.46 -4.29 19.10
CA VAL A 248 1.05 -5.34 19.94
C VAL A 248 0.28 -6.66 19.75
N VAL A 249 -1.05 -6.63 19.81
CA VAL A 249 -1.87 -7.83 19.59
C VAL A 249 -1.63 -8.41 18.20
N THR A 250 -1.67 -7.57 17.15
CA THR A 250 -1.38 -7.98 15.78
C THR A 250 0.03 -8.55 15.65
N ALA A 251 1.04 -7.94 16.28
CA ALA A 251 2.42 -8.43 16.23
C ALA A 251 2.58 -9.80 16.90
N ILE A 252 1.89 -10.04 18.01
CA ILE A 252 1.87 -11.35 18.69
C ILE A 252 1.26 -12.40 17.77
N VAL A 253 0.08 -12.13 17.21
CA VAL A 253 -0.61 -13.04 16.30
C VAL A 253 0.23 -13.31 15.05
N ALA A 254 0.78 -12.27 14.42
CA ALA A 254 1.63 -12.41 13.25
C ALA A 254 2.86 -13.27 13.54
N ARG A 255 3.56 -13.02 14.65
CA ARG A 255 4.74 -13.81 15.04
C ARG A 255 4.40 -15.28 15.26
N TYR A 256 3.23 -15.58 15.81
CA TYR A 256 2.74 -16.94 15.97
C TYR A 256 2.42 -17.58 14.61
N SER A 257 1.65 -16.90 13.76
CA SER A 257 1.27 -17.38 12.42
C SER A 257 2.46 -17.61 11.48
N GLN A 258 3.49 -16.76 11.54
CA GLN A 258 4.69 -16.91 10.69
C GLN A 258 5.37 -18.28 10.84
N ARG A 259 5.29 -18.92 12.01
CA ARG A 259 5.84 -20.28 12.20
C ARG A 259 5.09 -21.32 11.38
N PHE A 260 3.76 -21.29 11.40
CA PHE A 260 2.92 -22.20 10.62
C PHE A 260 3.04 -21.94 9.12
N PHE A 261 3.18 -20.68 8.70
CA PHE A 261 3.45 -20.35 7.30
C PHE A 261 4.79 -20.90 6.82
N ALA A 262 5.85 -20.82 7.64
CA ALA A 262 7.14 -21.40 7.29
C ALA A 262 7.05 -22.93 7.14
N GLU A 263 6.34 -23.61 8.02
CA GLU A 263 6.12 -25.06 7.95
C GLU A 263 5.26 -25.45 6.73
N GLN A 264 4.16 -24.73 6.50
CA GLN A 264 3.31 -24.92 5.32
C GLN A 264 4.11 -24.75 4.02
N GLN A 265 4.96 -23.73 3.94
CA GLN A 265 5.79 -23.48 2.76
C GLN A 265 6.80 -24.59 2.52
N LYS A 266 7.34 -25.20 3.59
CA LYS A 266 8.23 -26.36 3.50
C LYS A 266 7.51 -27.57 2.90
N VAL A 267 6.34 -27.93 3.44
CA VAL A 267 5.53 -29.05 2.94
C VAL A 267 5.12 -28.85 1.48
N LEU A 268 4.73 -27.62 1.12
CA LEU A 268 4.38 -27.29 -0.26
C LEU A 268 5.58 -27.39 -1.21
N GLY A 269 6.79 -27.06 -0.71
CA GLY A 269 8.04 -27.24 -1.45
C GLY A 269 8.37 -28.70 -1.72
N GLU A 270 8.22 -29.57 -0.71
CA GLU A 270 8.41 -31.02 -0.84
C GLU A 270 7.40 -31.63 -1.84
N LEU A 271 6.11 -31.25 -1.74
CA LEU A 271 5.06 -31.72 -2.64
C LEU A 271 5.32 -31.28 -4.09
N ASN A 272 5.65 -30.00 -4.31
CA ASN A 272 5.94 -29.49 -5.64
C ASN A 272 7.19 -30.13 -6.24
N GLY A 273 8.23 -30.37 -5.42
CA GLY A 273 9.43 -31.09 -5.85
C GLY A 273 9.08 -32.51 -6.31
N HIS A 274 8.24 -33.23 -5.57
CA HIS A 274 7.78 -34.55 -5.96
C HIS A 274 6.97 -34.52 -7.26
N VAL A 275 6.06 -33.56 -7.42
CA VAL A 275 5.30 -33.37 -8.67
C VAL A 275 6.25 -33.09 -9.84
N GLU A 276 7.24 -32.20 -9.67
CA GLU A 276 8.20 -31.86 -10.71
C GLU A 276 9.07 -33.06 -11.12
N GLU A 277 9.50 -33.88 -10.17
CA GLU A 277 10.22 -35.14 -10.42
C GLU A 277 9.36 -36.14 -11.20
N MET A 278 8.09 -36.31 -10.81
CA MET A 278 7.15 -37.21 -11.48
C MET A 278 6.78 -36.76 -12.90
N TYR A 279 6.61 -35.45 -13.12
CA TYR A 279 6.34 -34.89 -14.45
C TYR A 279 7.59 -34.88 -15.35
N GLY A 280 8.77 -34.54 -14.80
CA GLY A 280 10.04 -34.60 -15.53
C GLY A 280 10.47 -36.03 -15.85
N GLY A 281 10.19 -36.97 -14.95
CA GLY A 281 10.40 -38.41 -15.09
C GLY A 281 9.25 -39.15 -15.78
N HIS A 282 8.24 -38.46 -16.30
CA HIS A 282 7.00 -39.07 -16.79
C HIS A 282 7.22 -40.16 -17.84
N LYS A 283 8.23 -40.01 -18.70
CA LYS A 283 8.62 -41.04 -19.68
C LYS A 283 9.19 -42.31 -19.04
N VAL A 284 9.91 -42.18 -17.92
CA VAL A 284 10.50 -43.32 -17.19
C VAL A 284 9.42 -44.03 -16.38
N VAL A 285 8.54 -43.28 -15.71
CA VAL A 285 7.41 -43.81 -14.93
C VAL A 285 6.39 -44.56 -15.80
N LYS A 286 6.24 -44.22 -17.09
CA LYS A 286 5.32 -44.91 -18.00
C LYS A 286 5.84 -46.20 -18.62
N VAL A 287 7.16 -46.42 -18.59
CA VAL A 287 7.83 -47.55 -19.25
C VAL A 287 7.97 -48.76 -18.31
N PHE A 288 7.82 -48.53 -17.01
CA PHE A 288 7.80 -49.54 -15.94
C PHE A 288 6.45 -49.52 -15.23
#